data_AF-A0A4S2KIR9-F1
#
_entry.id   AF-A0A4S2KIR9-F1
#
_cell.length_a   1.000
_cell.length_b   1.000
_cell.length_c   1.000
_cell.angle_alpha   90.00
_cell.angle_beta   90.00
_cell.angle_gamma   90.00
#
_symmetry.space_group_name_H-M   'P 1'
#
loop_
_entity.id
_entity.type
_entity.pdbx_description
1 polymer ?
#
loop_
_entity_poly.entity_id
_entity_poly.type
_entity_poly.pdbx_seq_one_letter_code
_entity_poly.pdbx_strand_id
1 'polypeptide(L)'
;FLAPQSSSTLSHGKITFGGVNPEDYREEISYAAVLPGEFWRVQFRRMEVNGNTVAHDFIGIADTGTYLVICPYGTLLNLISQLGVYLEPEQQVDCKEADEFPEIIFSLDGFQLGFSRDLYVDR
;
A
#
# COMPACT_ATOMS: atom_id res chain seq x y z
N PHE A 1 18.03 26.18 -24.79
CA PHE A 1 19.23 25.53 -24.25
C PHE A 1 18.84 24.13 -23.79
N LEU A 2 19.00 23.16 -24.69
CA LEU A 2 18.93 21.73 -24.34
C LEU A 2 20.35 21.29 -24.02
N ALA A 3 20.53 20.70 -22.85
CA ALA A 3 21.67 19.83 -22.59
C ALA A 3 21.11 18.41 -22.41
N PRO A 4 21.67 17.39 -23.09
CA PRO A 4 21.33 16.01 -22.80
C PRO A 4 22.09 15.62 -21.52
N GLN A 5 21.37 15.30 -20.44
CA GLN A 5 22.02 14.65 -19.31
C GLN A 5 22.05 13.14 -19.53
N SER A 6 23.28 12.61 -19.60
CA SER A 6 23.58 11.20 -19.70
C SER A 6 23.25 10.46 -18.41
N SER A 7 22.41 9.43 -18.57
CA SER A 7 22.06 8.31 -17.67
C SER A 7 22.43 8.41 -16.18
N SER A 8 21.43 8.75 -15.37
CA SER A 8 21.10 7.95 -14.20
C SER A 8 19.78 7.23 -14.51
N THR A 9 19.70 5.92 -14.26
CA THR A 9 18.47 5.14 -14.39
C THR A 9 17.52 5.46 -13.23
N LEU A 10 17.14 6.73 -13.08
CA LEU A 10 16.00 7.12 -12.25
C LEU A 10 14.75 6.75 -13.05
N SER A 11 14.13 5.60 -12.73
CA SER A 11 12.81 5.30 -13.24
C SER A 11 11.81 6.23 -12.55
N HIS A 12 11.51 7.34 -13.20
CA HIS A 12 10.44 8.23 -12.76
C HIS A 12 9.09 7.51 -12.92
N GLY A 13 8.09 7.93 -12.15
CA GLY A 13 6.72 7.48 -12.32
C GLY A 13 6.19 7.82 -13.73
N LYS A 14 5.28 7.00 -14.24
CA LYS A 14 4.64 7.17 -15.56
C LYS A 14 3.13 7.14 -15.42
N ILE A 15 2.44 7.92 -16.25
CA ILE A 15 0.99 7.84 -16.46
C ILE A 15 0.73 7.47 -17.91
N THR A 16 -0.16 6.50 -18.12
CA THR A 16 -0.60 6.06 -19.46
C THR A 16 -2.06 6.47 -19.64
N PHE A 17 -2.35 7.23 -20.70
CA PHE A 17 -3.72 7.63 -21.04
C PHE A 17 -4.29 6.76 -22.17
N GLY A 18 -5.56 6.35 -22.05
CA GLY A 18 -6.28 5.62 -23.10
C GLY A 18 -6.09 4.11 -23.11
N GLY A 19 -5.43 3.53 -22.10
CA GLY A 19 -5.24 2.08 -22.01
C GLY A 19 -4.22 1.67 -20.95
N VAL A 20 -3.67 0.47 -21.11
CA VAL A 20 -2.59 -0.09 -20.29
C VAL A 20 -1.35 -0.33 -21.17
N ASN A 21 -0.17 -0.26 -20.58
CA ASN A 21 1.06 -0.70 -21.25
C ASN A 21 1.51 -2.05 -20.67
N PRO A 22 1.51 -3.14 -21.47
CA PRO A 22 1.91 -4.47 -21.00
C PRO A 22 3.35 -4.57 -20.47
N GLU A 23 4.21 -3.61 -20.77
CA GLU A 23 5.59 -3.59 -20.24
C GLU A 23 5.66 -3.15 -18.77
N ASP A 24 4.59 -2.57 -18.22
CA ASP A 24 4.58 -1.99 -16.86
C ASP A 24 4.10 -2.96 -15.77
N TYR A 25 3.68 -4.17 -16.14
CA TYR A 25 3.23 -5.20 -15.19
C TYR A 25 3.63 -6.59 -15.68
N ARG A 26 3.72 -7.55 -14.74
CA ARG A 26 4.15 -8.93 -15.03
C ARG A 26 3.02 -9.94 -15.04
N GLU A 27 2.03 -9.73 -14.19
CA GLU A 27 0.92 -10.66 -13.95
C GLU A 27 -0.39 -10.10 -14.53
N GLU A 28 -1.43 -10.93 -14.62
CA GLU A 28 -2.74 -10.49 -15.09
C GLU A 28 -3.34 -9.38 -14.19
N ILE A 29 -4.06 -8.44 -14.81
CA ILE A 29 -4.73 -7.37 -14.10
C ILE A 29 -6.00 -7.91 -13.42
N SER A 30 -6.03 -7.82 -12.09
CA SER A 30 -7.26 -8.02 -11.31
C SER A 30 -8.04 -6.72 -11.19
N TYR A 31 -9.36 -6.79 -11.34
CA TYR A 31 -10.24 -5.62 -11.31
C TYR A 31 -11.13 -5.64 -10.06
N ALA A 32 -11.16 -4.52 -9.33
CA ALA A 32 -12.12 -4.27 -8.28
C ALA A 32 -13.19 -3.28 -8.75
N ALA A 33 -14.44 -3.49 -8.37
CA ALA A 33 -15.52 -2.57 -8.69
C ALA A 33 -15.36 -1.27 -7.88
N VAL A 34 -15.52 -0.13 -8.56
CA VAL A 34 -15.47 1.19 -7.94
C VAL A 34 -16.83 1.53 -7.34
N LEU A 35 -16.83 2.00 -6.09
CA LEU A 35 -18.03 2.44 -5.39
C LEU A 35 -18.43 3.86 -5.85
N PRO A 36 -19.73 4.20 -5.90
CA PRO A 36 -20.18 5.54 -6.28
C PRO A 36 -19.58 6.65 -5.41
N GLY A 37 -19.27 7.80 -6.01
CA GLY A 37 -18.76 8.98 -5.31
C GLY A 37 -17.71 9.75 -6.12
N GLU A 38 -17.02 10.67 -5.44
CA GLU A 38 -16.04 11.59 -6.06
C GLU A 38 -14.61 11.04 -6.11
N PHE A 39 -14.34 9.89 -5.46
CA PHE A 39 -13.01 9.28 -5.36
C PHE A 39 -13.00 7.85 -5.93
N TRP A 40 -11.80 7.34 -6.24
CA TRP A 40 -11.57 5.93 -6.60
C TRP A 40 -11.68 5.03 -5.36
N ARG A 41 -12.92 4.81 -4.94
CA ARG A 41 -13.27 4.07 -3.72
C ARG A 41 -13.44 2.59 -4.05
N VAL A 42 -12.79 1.72 -3.29
CA VAL A 42 -12.88 0.27 -3.47
C VAL A 42 -13.19 -0.41 -2.13
N GLN A 43 -13.97 -1.49 -2.19
CA GLN A 43 -14.32 -2.30 -1.02
C GLN A 43 -13.20 -3.30 -0.73
N PHE A 44 -12.67 -3.26 0.48
CA PHE A 44 -11.83 -4.31 1.04
C PHE A 44 -12.64 -5.16 2.00
N ARG A 45 -12.39 -6.46 2.01
CA ARG A 45 -13.03 -7.42 2.92
C ARG A 45 -12.26 -7.55 4.22
N ARG A 46 -10.93 -7.52 4.13
CA ARG A 46 -10.08 -7.80 5.27
C ARG A 46 -8.69 -7.22 5.11
N MET A 47 -8.11 -6.75 6.21
CA MET A 47 -6.69 -6.45 6.35
C MET A 47 -6.14 -7.36 7.44
N GLU A 48 -5.08 -8.11 7.14
CA GLU A 48 -4.49 -9.06 8.08
C GLU A 48 -2.99 -8.90 8.18
N VAL A 49 -2.45 -9.27 9.34
CA VAL A 49 -1.02 -9.35 9.60
C VAL A 49 -0.79 -10.55 10.51
N ASN A 50 0.21 -11.39 10.24
CA ASN A 50 0.45 -12.63 10.99
C ASN A 50 -0.77 -13.57 11.10
N GLY A 51 -1.67 -13.55 10.12
CA GLY A 51 -2.93 -14.31 10.14
C GLY A 51 -4.00 -13.76 11.09
N ASN A 52 -3.74 -12.63 11.76
CA ASN A 52 -4.69 -11.94 12.61
C ASN A 52 -5.34 -10.79 11.85
N THR A 53 -6.65 -10.62 12.02
CA THR A 53 -7.35 -9.52 11.37
C THR A 53 -7.13 -8.18 12.08
N VAL A 54 -6.69 -7.20 11.30
CA VAL A 54 -6.51 -5.79 11.69
C VAL A 54 -7.79 -4.98 11.44
N ALA A 55 -8.44 -5.19 10.29
CA ALA A 55 -9.69 -4.53 9.93
C ALA A 55 -10.57 -5.43 9.05
N HIS A 56 -11.88 -5.26 9.17
CA HIS A 56 -12.90 -5.97 8.38
C HIS A 56 -13.75 -4.97 7.60
N ASP A 57 -14.19 -5.37 6.41
CA ASP A 57 -15.22 -4.70 5.59
C ASP A 57 -15.11 -3.17 5.57
N PHE A 58 -13.98 -2.66 5.06
CA PHE A 58 -13.70 -1.22 4.99
C PHE A 58 -13.55 -0.73 3.55
N ILE A 59 -13.73 0.57 3.37
CA ILE A 59 -13.56 1.25 2.08
C ILE A 59 -12.19 1.93 2.07
N GLY A 60 -11.39 1.66 1.05
CA GLY A 60 -10.16 2.38 0.78
C GLY A 60 -10.28 3.28 -0.44
N ILE A 61 -9.37 4.24 -0.56
CA ILE A 61 -9.26 5.14 -1.72
C ILE A 61 -7.88 4.90 -2.35
N ALA A 62 -7.85 4.66 -3.66
CA ALA A 62 -6.62 4.69 -4.42
C ALA A 62 -6.28 6.15 -4.75
N ASP A 63 -5.39 6.76 -3.97
CA ASP A 63 -5.03 8.18 -4.06
C ASP A 63 -3.56 8.37 -4.43
N THR A 64 -3.28 8.70 -5.69
CA THR A 64 -1.92 8.97 -6.17
C THR A 64 -1.32 10.27 -5.62
N GLY A 65 -2.11 11.10 -4.93
CA GLY A 65 -1.68 12.36 -4.32
C GLY A 65 -1.13 12.22 -2.89
N THR A 66 -1.26 11.02 -2.29
CA THR A 66 -0.82 10.76 -0.91
C THR A 66 0.37 9.78 -0.92
N TYR A 67 1.46 10.13 -0.23
CA TYR A 67 2.66 9.28 -0.14
C TYR A 67 2.49 8.09 0.81
N LEU A 68 1.80 8.27 1.93
CA LEU A 68 1.62 7.26 2.98
C LEU A 68 0.25 6.59 2.89
N VAL A 69 0.16 5.36 3.39
CA VAL A 69 -1.15 4.72 3.66
C VAL A 69 -1.76 5.34 4.91
N ILE A 70 -2.91 5.98 4.76
CA ILE A 70 -3.63 6.61 5.88
C ILE A 70 -4.80 5.72 6.27
N CYS A 71 -4.96 5.47 7.58
CA CYS A 71 -6.07 4.70 8.14
C CYS A 71 -6.62 5.35 9.42
N PRO A 72 -7.82 4.96 9.89
CA PRO A 72 -8.31 5.38 11.20
C PRO A 72 -7.34 5.00 12.32
N TYR A 73 -7.20 5.86 13.33
CA TYR A 73 -6.24 5.64 14.42
C TYR A 73 -6.43 4.29 15.15
N GLY A 74 -7.67 3.84 15.33
CA GLY A 74 -7.95 2.52 15.91
C GLY A 74 -7.41 1.35 15.08
N THR A 75 -7.43 1.47 13.75
CA THR A 75 -6.85 0.48 12.83
C THR A 75 -5.33 0.45 12.97
N LEU A 76 -4.69 1.62 13.06
CA LEU A 76 -3.25 1.72 13.32
C LEU A 76 -2.89 1.06 14.67
N LEU A 77 -3.61 1.37 15.74
CA LEU A 77 -3.35 0.77 17.05
C LEU A 77 -3.51 -0.76 17.03
N ASN A 78 -4.51 -1.28 16.31
CA ASN A 78 -4.66 -2.73 16.15
C ASN A 78 -3.47 -3.31 15.38
N LEU A 79 -3.06 -2.72 14.26
CA LEU A 79 -1.88 -3.15 13.51
C LEU A 79 -0.63 -3.22 14.39
N ILE A 80 -0.33 -2.14 15.10
CA ILE A 80 0.86 -2.04 15.97
C ILE A 80 0.80 -3.08 17.10
N SER A 81 -0.37 -3.29 17.69
CA SER A 81 -0.57 -4.35 18.68
C SER A 81 -0.32 -5.74 18.10
N GLN A 82 -0.70 -6.00 16.85
CA GLN A 82 -0.47 -7.29 16.18
C GLN A 82 0.98 -7.49 15.73
N LEU A 83 1.69 -6.39 15.42
CA LEU A 83 3.13 -6.39 15.16
C LEU A 83 3.95 -6.57 16.45
N GLY A 84 3.36 -6.30 17.61
CA GLY A 84 4.03 -6.44 18.91
C GLY A 84 5.10 -5.38 19.14
N VAL A 85 4.98 -4.22 18.49
CA VAL A 85 5.94 -3.12 18.60
C VAL A 85 5.37 -1.94 19.34
N TYR A 86 6.27 -1.09 19.83
CA TYR A 86 5.93 0.23 20.33
C TYR A 86 6.15 1.26 19.23
N LEU A 87 5.15 2.12 18.99
CA LEU A 87 5.36 3.30 18.17
C LEU A 87 6.00 4.38 19.02
N GLU A 88 7.22 4.74 18.65
CA GLU A 88 7.89 5.93 19.15
C GLU A 88 7.13 7.20 18.74
N PRO A 89 7.43 8.35 19.36
CA PRO A 89 7.00 9.65 18.85
C PRO A 89 7.25 9.75 17.33
N GLU A 90 6.37 10.45 16.63
CA GLU A 90 6.42 10.57 15.16
C GLU A 90 6.19 9.27 14.37
N GLN A 91 5.59 8.24 14.98
CA GLN A 91 5.22 6.96 14.33
C GLN A 91 6.43 6.16 13.82
N GLN A 92 7.53 6.20 14.56
CA GLN A 92 8.76 5.47 14.26
C GLN A 92 8.84 4.14 15.03
N VAL A 93 9.71 3.23 14.57
CA VAL A 93 10.00 1.93 15.19
C VAL A 93 11.51 1.67 15.14
N ASP A 94 12.04 0.80 16.01
CA ASP A 94 13.45 0.39 15.92
C ASP A 94 13.71 -0.37 14.60
N CYS A 95 14.77 -0.01 13.88
CA CYS A 95 15.04 -0.60 12.56
C CYS A 95 15.26 -2.11 12.60
N LYS A 96 15.75 -2.66 13.72
CA LYS A 96 15.96 -4.11 13.91
C LYS A 96 14.64 -4.81 14.20
N GLU A 97 13.73 -4.17 14.95
CA GLU A 97 12.36 -4.69 15.10
C GLU A 97 11.64 -4.67 13.74
N ALA A 98 11.81 -3.58 12.98
CA ALA A 98 11.22 -3.43 11.66
C ALA A 98 11.74 -4.46 10.65
N ASP A 99 12.98 -4.96 10.78
CA ASP A 99 13.51 -6.03 9.92
C ASP A 99 12.68 -7.32 9.98
N GLU A 100 11.96 -7.56 11.09
CA GLU A 100 11.14 -8.74 11.30
C GLU A 100 9.66 -8.54 10.95
N PHE A 101 9.31 -7.38 10.38
CA PHE A 101 7.93 -7.05 10.08
C PHE A 101 7.36 -7.94 8.96
N PRO A 102 6.21 -8.59 9.20
CA PRO A 102 5.60 -9.52 8.26
C PRO A 102 4.94 -8.80 7.07
N GLU A 103 4.45 -9.55 6.10
CA GLU A 103 3.58 -9.00 5.07
C GLU A 103 2.19 -8.63 5.66
N ILE A 104 1.64 -7.50 5.22
CA ILE A 104 0.25 -7.13 5.45
C ILE A 104 -0.58 -7.60 4.26
N ILE A 105 -1.65 -8.34 4.49
CA ILE A 105 -2.51 -8.86 3.43
C ILE A 105 -3.82 -8.07 3.39
N PHE A 106 -4.11 -7.47 2.24
CA PHE A 106 -5.39 -6.83 1.94
C PHE A 106 -6.22 -7.75 1.05
N SER A 107 -7.36 -8.21 1.54
CA SER A 107 -8.30 -9.05 0.78
C SER A 107 -9.41 -8.21 0.16
N LEU A 108 -9.67 -8.43 -1.13
CA LEU A 108 -10.81 -7.89 -1.88
C LEU A 108 -11.68 -9.05 -2.38
N ASP A 109 -12.72 -8.72 -3.14
CA ASP A 109 -13.52 -9.75 -3.83
C ASP A 109 -12.69 -10.37 -4.96
N GLY A 110 -12.30 -11.64 -4.77
CA GLY A 110 -11.66 -12.47 -5.79
C GLY A 110 -10.12 -12.44 -5.82
N PHE A 111 -9.46 -11.51 -5.12
CA PHE A 111 -8.01 -11.45 -5.05
C PHE A 111 -7.49 -10.86 -3.74
N GLN A 112 -6.19 -11.00 -3.51
CA GLN A 112 -5.47 -10.47 -2.36
C GLN A 112 -4.28 -9.63 -2.84
N LEU A 113 -3.95 -8.60 -2.08
CA LEU A 113 -2.75 -7.78 -2.27
C LEU A 113 -1.85 -7.96 -1.05
N GLY A 114 -0.62 -8.43 -1.31
CA GLY A 114 0.44 -8.50 -0.32
C GLY A 114 1.22 -7.20 -0.26
N PHE A 115 1.33 -6.63 0.95
CA PHE A 115 2.13 -5.47 1.25
C PHE A 115 3.34 -5.91 2.06
N SER A 116 4.44 -6.19 1.37
CA SER A 116 5.70 -6.52 2.02
C SER A 116 6.19 -5.35 2.87
N ARG A 117 7.04 -5.65 3.85
CA ARG A 117 7.62 -4.66 4.76
C ARG A 117 8.09 -3.38 4.06
N ASP A 118 8.82 -3.51 2.97
CA ASP A 118 9.45 -2.39 2.26
C ASP A 118 8.42 -1.43 1.63
N LEU A 119 7.14 -1.82 1.56
CA LEU A 119 6.04 -0.97 1.09
C LEU A 119 5.40 -0.14 2.20
N TYR A 120 5.67 -0.42 3.47
CA TYR A 120 5.07 0.29 4.60
C TYR A 120 6.05 0.67 5.72
N VAL A 121 7.34 0.36 5.55
CA VAL A 121 8.45 0.84 6.38
C VAL A 121 9.41 1.62 5.48
N ASP A 122 9.58 2.90 5.76
CA ASP A 122 10.56 3.77 5.10
C ASP A 122 11.87 3.83 5.92
N ARG A 123 13.02 3.92 5.25
CA ARG A 123 14.37 3.86 5.85
C ARG A 123 15.25 5.04 5.46
#